data_AF-A0A4D7JUA0-F1
#
_entry.id   AF-A0A4D7JUA0-F1
#
_cell.length_a   1.000
_cell.length_b   1.000
_cell.length_c   1.000
_cell.angle_alpha   90.00
_cell.angle_beta   90.00
_cell.angle_gamma   90.00
#
_symmetry.space_group_name_H-M   'P 1'
#
loop_
_entity.id
_entity.type
_entity.pdbx_description
1 polymer ?
#
loop_
_entity_poly.entity_id
_entity_poly.type
_entity_poly.pdbx_seq_one_letter_code
_entity_poly.pdbx_strand_id
1 'polypeptide(L)'
;MVEAKPNSIKIAGIIIIVISVFTILLNLIGGGIILFLSDLKDSSYSNIDSLNNEHSYTGVIIGIAILMTFIGILLLFSGLNILKYKMWANRLATFISIFYIVYMWVVMWWISFYLMNDPNNEIDAMNYWGLFTAILWTVPAVILIWFLNIKNIKRHFDG
;
A
#
# COMPACT_ATOMS: atom_id res chain seq x y z
N MET A 1 -10.42 39.30 -6.40
CA MET A 1 -9.18 38.78 -7.02
C MET A 1 -9.35 37.29 -7.20
N VAL A 2 -9.17 36.76 -8.41
CA VAL A 2 -9.14 35.30 -8.63
C VAL A 2 -7.82 34.82 -8.04
N GLU A 3 -7.85 34.16 -6.88
CA GLU A 3 -6.65 33.56 -6.28
C GLU A 3 -6.05 32.58 -7.30
N ALA A 4 -4.79 32.79 -7.66
CA ALA A 4 -4.09 31.89 -8.57
C ALA A 4 -3.99 30.50 -7.92
N LYS A 5 -4.43 29.47 -8.64
CA LYS A 5 -4.44 28.11 -8.12
C LYS A 5 -3.01 27.70 -7.70
N PRO A 6 -2.81 27.20 -6.48
CA PRO A 6 -1.48 27.02 -5.92
C PRO A 6 -0.76 25.85 -6.59
N ASN A 7 0.49 26.08 -7.00
CA ASN A 7 1.34 25.03 -7.59
C ASN A 7 1.57 23.84 -6.65
N SER A 8 1.43 24.04 -5.33
CA SER A 8 1.56 22.98 -4.33
C SER A 8 0.52 21.86 -4.50
N ILE A 9 -0.70 22.16 -4.97
CA ILE A 9 -1.72 21.13 -5.26
C ILE A 9 -1.31 20.28 -6.46
N LYS A 10 -0.75 20.90 -7.50
CA LYS A 10 -0.22 20.17 -8.67
C LYS A 10 0.93 19.26 -8.26
N ILE A 11 1.85 19.76 -7.43
CA ILE A 11 2.98 18.98 -6.91
C ILE A 11 2.48 17.78 -6.11
N ALA A 12 1.52 17.97 -5.21
CA ALA A 12 0.92 16.87 -4.45
C ALA A 12 0.26 15.82 -5.36
N GLY A 13 -0.50 16.26 -6.39
CA GLY A 13 -1.06 15.36 -7.39
C GLY A 13 0.00 14.55 -8.14
N ILE A 14 1.12 15.18 -8.55
CA ILE A 14 2.25 14.50 -9.19
C ILE A 14 2.88 13.47 -8.24
N ILE A 15 3.13 13.85 -6.98
CA ILE A 15 3.70 12.93 -5.97
C ILE A 15 2.80 11.71 -5.79
N ILE A 16 1.48 11.90 -5.67
CA ILE A 16 0.52 10.79 -5.57
C ILE A 16 0.64 9.89 -6.80
N ILE A 17 0.68 10.46 -8.00
CA ILE A 17 0.81 9.69 -9.25
C ILE A 17 2.08 8.85 -9.24
N VAL A 18 3.24 9.44 -8.90
CA VAL A 18 4.52 8.74 -8.86
C VAL A 18 4.49 7.59 -7.85
N ILE A 19 4.02 7.84 -6.63
CA ILE A 19 3.89 6.81 -5.59
C ILE A 19 2.95 5.69 -6.04
N SER A 20 1.85 6.04 -6.70
CA SER A 20 0.86 5.07 -7.18
C SER A 20 1.41 4.17 -8.27
N VAL A 21 2.11 4.74 -9.26
CA VAL A 21 2.77 3.98 -10.33
C VAL A 21 3.82 3.04 -9.73
N PHE A 22 4.63 3.53 -8.80
CA PHE A 22 5.63 2.73 -8.13
C PHE A 22 5.00 1.56 -7.33
N THR A 23 3.92 1.84 -6.60
CA THR A 23 3.16 0.82 -5.86
C THR A 23 2.63 -0.26 -6.79
N ILE A 24 2.01 0.11 -7.92
CA ILE A 24 1.48 -0.85 -8.90
C ILE A 24 2.62 -1.72 -9.46
N LEU A 25 3.71 -1.11 -9.91
CA LEU A 25 4.82 -1.84 -10.51
C LEU A 25 5.48 -2.80 -9.52
N LEU A 26 5.75 -2.37 -8.30
CA LEU A 26 6.35 -3.23 -7.27
C LEU A 26 5.47 -4.43 -6.93
N ASN A 27 4.16 -4.24 -6.83
CA ASN A 27 3.24 -5.34 -6.48
C ASN A 27 3.05 -6.31 -7.66
N LEU A 28 3.01 -5.82 -8.90
CA LEU A 28 2.94 -6.68 -10.08
C LEU A 28 4.23 -7.49 -10.28
N ILE A 29 5.40 -6.85 -10.15
CA ILE A 29 6.69 -7.53 -10.26
C ILE A 29 6.88 -8.52 -9.11
N GLY A 30 6.63 -8.08 -7.86
CA GLY A 30 6.73 -8.94 -6.68
C GLY A 30 5.80 -10.15 -6.74
N GLY A 31 4.53 -9.94 -7.07
CA GLY A 31 3.57 -11.03 -7.25
C GLY A 31 3.93 -11.97 -8.39
N GLY A 32 4.41 -11.43 -9.51
CA GLY A 32 4.85 -12.21 -10.67
C GLY A 32 6.08 -13.07 -10.39
N ILE A 33 7.07 -12.55 -9.66
CA ILE A 33 8.25 -13.30 -9.23
C ILE A 33 7.84 -14.48 -8.33
N ILE A 34 6.91 -14.26 -7.40
CA ILE A 34 6.44 -15.32 -6.48
C ILE A 34 5.71 -16.43 -7.23
N LEU A 35 4.85 -16.08 -8.19
CA LEU A 35 4.18 -17.05 -9.05
C LEU A 35 5.18 -17.86 -9.88
N PHE A 36 6.16 -17.19 -10.49
CA PHE A 36 7.21 -17.84 -11.28
C PHE A 36 8.06 -18.81 -10.44
N LEU A 37 8.46 -18.41 -9.24
CA LEU A 37 9.23 -19.27 -8.33
C LEU A 37 8.42 -20.46 -7.81
N SER A 38 7.11 -20.30 -7.61
CA SER A 38 6.22 -21.37 -7.16
C SER A 38 6.09 -22.46 -8.23
N ASP A 39 5.92 -22.08 -9.50
CA ASP A 39 5.80 -23.01 -10.64
C ASP A 39 7.10 -23.82 -10.88
N LEU A 40 8.27 -23.19 -10.67
CA LEU A 40 9.56 -23.89 -10.71
C LEU A 40 9.72 -24.91 -9.57
N LYS A 41 9.10 -24.68 -8.40
CA LYS A 41 9.17 -25.58 -7.25
C LYS A 41 8.27 -26.82 -7.44
N ASP A 42 7.07 -26.62 -7.98
CA ASP A 42 6.13 -27.72 -8.25
C ASP A 42 6.65 -28.68 -9.35
N SER A 43 7.44 -28.18 -10.31
CA SER A 43 8.04 -29.02 -11.34
C SER A 43 9.22 -29.89 -10.87
N SER A 44 9.75 -29.67 -9.66
CA SER A 44 10.97 -30.35 -9.16
C SER A 44 10.75 -31.28 -7.95
N TYR A 45 9.57 -31.31 -7.34
CA TYR A 45 9.26 -32.18 -6.19
C TYR A 45 7.90 -32.89 -6.34
N SER A 46 7.91 -34.11 -6.88
CA SER A 46 6.82 -35.06 -6.67
C SER A 46 7.05 -35.81 -5.35
N ASN A 47 6.71 -35.20 -4.22
CA ASN A 47 6.48 -35.95 -2.99
C ASN A 47 5.32 -35.34 -2.21
N ILE A 48 4.29 -36.17 -2.12
CA ILE A 48 3.00 -35.98 -1.48
C ILE A 48 3.25 -35.91 0.03
N ASP A 49 3.06 -34.73 0.64
CA ASP A 49 2.56 -34.53 2.03
C ASP A 49 2.75 -33.08 2.55
N SER A 50 3.42 -32.18 1.82
CA SER A 50 3.53 -30.75 2.20
C SER A 50 2.47 -29.82 1.56
N LEU A 51 1.61 -30.36 0.69
CA LEU A 51 0.74 -29.58 -0.20
C LEU A 51 -0.35 -28.75 0.51
N ASN A 52 -0.75 -29.13 1.73
CA ASN A 52 -1.88 -28.49 2.40
C ASN A 52 -1.52 -27.19 3.14
N ASN A 53 -0.24 -26.94 3.45
CA ASN A 53 0.17 -25.74 4.19
C ASN A 53 0.86 -24.69 3.31
N GLU A 54 1.56 -25.08 2.23
CA GLU A 54 2.25 -24.11 1.35
C GLU A 54 1.30 -23.32 0.45
N HIS A 55 0.18 -23.92 0.00
CA HIS A 55 -0.83 -23.23 -0.80
C HIS A 55 -1.50 -22.05 -0.06
N SER A 56 -1.52 -22.07 1.28
CA SER A 56 -2.12 -20.99 2.08
C SER A 56 -1.28 -19.70 2.03
N TYR A 57 0.05 -19.79 2.06
CA TYR A 57 0.93 -18.61 2.12
C TYR A 57 1.06 -17.89 0.79
N THR A 58 1.25 -18.63 -0.31
CA THR A 58 1.36 -18.04 -1.64
C THR A 58 0.07 -17.33 -2.04
N GLY A 59 -1.10 -17.93 -1.72
CA GLY A 59 -2.40 -17.31 -1.93
C GLY A 59 -2.60 -16.00 -1.14
N VAL A 60 -2.14 -15.96 0.12
CA VAL A 60 -2.18 -14.73 0.93
C VAL A 60 -1.29 -13.65 0.34
N ILE A 61 -0.05 -13.96 -0.06
CA ILE A 61 0.86 -12.95 -0.61
C ILE A 61 0.35 -12.40 -1.95
N ILE A 62 -0.19 -13.26 -2.82
CA ILE A 62 -0.84 -12.84 -4.07
C ILE A 62 -2.05 -11.96 -3.77
N GLY A 63 -2.88 -12.32 -2.78
CA GLY A 63 -4.03 -11.53 -2.35
C GLY A 63 -3.63 -10.13 -1.88
N ILE A 64 -2.56 -10.03 -1.08
CA ILE A 64 -1.98 -8.76 -0.63
C ILE A 64 -1.50 -7.94 -1.84
N ALA A 65 -0.78 -8.56 -2.79
CA ALA A 65 -0.26 -7.88 -3.98
C ALA A 65 -1.38 -7.35 -4.89
N ILE A 66 -2.45 -8.13 -5.09
CA ILE A 66 -3.63 -7.70 -5.86
C ILE A 66 -4.31 -6.52 -5.18
N LEU A 67 -4.54 -6.61 -3.85
CA LEU A 67 -5.17 -5.53 -3.10
C LEU A 67 -4.34 -4.25 -3.12
N MET A 68 -3.02 -4.35 -2.93
CA MET A 68 -2.13 -3.19 -3.01
C MET A 68 -2.07 -2.59 -4.42
N THR A 69 -2.12 -3.43 -5.45
CA THR A 69 -2.25 -2.96 -6.84
C THR A 69 -3.55 -2.17 -7.02
N PHE A 70 -4.66 -2.68 -6.50
CA PHE A 70 -5.95 -2.00 -6.54
C PHE A 70 -5.93 -0.66 -5.80
N ILE A 71 -5.34 -0.60 -4.60
CA ILE A 71 -5.10 0.64 -3.85
C ILE A 71 -4.28 1.62 -4.69
N GLY A 72 -3.21 1.15 -5.33
CA GLY A 72 -2.37 1.95 -6.22
C GLY A 72 -3.15 2.54 -7.39
N ILE A 73 -4.05 1.77 -8.02
CA ILE A 73 -4.89 2.25 -9.13
C ILE A 73 -5.85 3.35 -8.64
N LEU A 74 -6.47 3.17 -7.48
CA LEU A 74 -7.38 4.16 -6.90
C LEU A 74 -6.63 5.45 -6.51
N LEU A 75 -5.42 5.34 -5.97
CA LEU A 75 -4.56 6.49 -5.69
C LEU A 75 -4.12 7.19 -6.98
N LEU A 76 -3.78 6.45 -8.03
CA LEU A 76 -3.44 7.01 -9.35
C LEU A 76 -4.60 7.82 -9.91
N PHE A 77 -5.81 7.26 -9.88
CA PHE A 77 -7.03 7.95 -10.32
C PHE A 77 -7.30 9.21 -9.49
N SER A 78 -7.07 9.15 -8.18
CA SER A 78 -7.20 10.31 -7.30
C SER A 78 -6.17 11.39 -7.63
N GLY A 79 -4.89 11.03 -7.79
CA GLY A 79 -3.81 11.96 -8.14
C GLY A 79 -4.06 12.69 -9.47
N LEU A 80 -4.47 11.96 -10.52
CA LEU A 80 -4.82 12.54 -11.82
C LEU A 80 -5.99 13.54 -11.73
N ASN A 81 -6.96 13.31 -10.84
CA ASN A 81 -8.10 14.21 -10.65
C ASN A 81 -7.80 15.34 -9.65
N ILE A 82 -6.82 15.18 -8.76
CA ILE A 82 -6.29 16.26 -7.91
C ILE A 82 -5.58 17.30 -8.77
N LEU A 83 -4.86 16.91 -9.83
CA LEU A 83 -4.31 17.86 -10.82
C LEU A 83 -5.40 18.75 -11.47
N LYS A 84 -6.63 18.23 -11.52
CA LYS A 84 -7.82 18.93 -12.03
C LYS A 84 -8.59 19.66 -10.93
N TYR A 85 -8.07 19.72 -9.70
CA TYR A 85 -8.67 20.38 -8.54
C TYR A 85 -10.07 19.86 -8.16
N LYS A 86 -10.35 18.58 -8.40
CA LYS A 86 -11.67 18.01 -8.06
C LYS A 86 -11.78 17.64 -6.58
N MET A 87 -12.76 18.18 -5.86
CA MET A 87 -12.93 17.92 -4.42
C MET A 87 -13.17 16.44 -4.09
N TRP A 88 -13.94 15.73 -4.92
CA TRP A 88 -14.20 14.31 -4.69
C TRP A 88 -12.92 13.47 -4.76
N ALA A 89 -11.92 13.89 -5.56
CA ALA A 89 -10.65 13.20 -5.67
C ALA A 89 -9.78 13.39 -4.41
N ASN A 90 -9.87 14.56 -3.77
CA ASN A 90 -9.26 14.78 -2.46
C ASN A 90 -9.89 13.87 -1.39
N ARG A 91 -11.23 13.81 -1.34
CA ARG A 91 -11.94 12.92 -0.42
C ARG A 91 -11.57 11.46 -0.65
N LEU A 92 -11.53 11.04 -1.92
CA LEU A 92 -11.15 9.68 -2.31
C LEU A 92 -9.70 9.36 -1.88
N ALA A 93 -8.73 10.23 -2.19
CA ALA A 93 -7.35 10.06 -1.74
C ALA A 93 -7.25 9.95 -0.22
N THR A 94 -7.98 10.80 0.51
CA THR A 94 -8.02 10.76 1.98
C THR A 94 -8.57 9.43 2.49
N PHE A 95 -9.69 8.95 1.96
CA PHE A 95 -10.27 7.67 2.36
C PHE A 95 -9.35 6.50 2.06
N ILE A 96 -8.72 6.49 0.88
CA ILE A 96 -7.79 5.42 0.50
C ILE A 96 -6.54 5.45 1.39
N SER A 97 -6.00 6.63 1.71
CA SER A 97 -4.85 6.75 2.61
C SER A 97 -5.18 6.27 4.02
N ILE A 98 -6.38 6.58 4.55
CA ILE A 98 -6.83 6.06 5.85
C ILE A 98 -6.97 4.53 5.80
N PHE A 99 -7.62 4.02 4.76
CA PHE A 99 -7.78 2.57 4.56
C PHE A 99 -6.41 1.87 4.46
N TYR A 100 -5.47 2.43 3.70
CA TYR A 100 -4.11 1.94 3.56
C TYR A 100 -3.38 1.90 4.91
N ILE A 101 -3.49 2.97 5.71
CA ILE A 101 -2.89 3.01 7.05
C ILE A 101 -3.45 1.88 7.92
N VAL A 102 -4.77 1.77 8.04
CA VAL A 102 -5.42 0.72 8.84
C VAL A 102 -5.02 -0.66 8.36
N TYR A 103 -5.03 -0.88 7.05
CA TYR A 103 -4.64 -2.14 6.43
C TYR A 103 -3.18 -2.52 6.74
N MET A 104 -2.25 -1.59 6.58
CA MET A 104 -0.83 -1.82 6.89
C MET A 104 -0.63 -2.21 8.36
N TRP A 105 -1.32 -1.53 9.27
CA TRP A 105 -1.26 -1.88 10.69
C TRP A 105 -1.83 -3.27 10.97
N VAL A 106 -2.99 -3.62 10.40
CA VAL A 106 -3.60 -4.96 10.59
C VAL A 106 -2.69 -6.06 10.05
N VAL A 107 -2.13 -5.90 8.84
CA VAL A 107 -1.23 -6.88 8.24
C VAL A 107 0.04 -7.04 9.07
N MET A 108 0.68 -5.94 9.47
CA MET A 108 1.92 -6.01 10.25
C MET A 108 1.69 -6.59 11.64
N TRP A 109 0.56 -6.28 12.28
CA TRP A 109 0.20 -6.86 13.56
C TRP A 109 -0.07 -8.37 13.45
N TRP A 110 -0.75 -8.78 12.37
CA TRP A 110 -0.99 -10.20 12.09
C TRP A 110 0.31 -10.97 11.84
N ILE A 111 1.23 -10.42 11.03
CA ILE A 111 2.55 -11.03 10.77
C ILE A 111 3.37 -11.13 12.06
N SER A 112 3.45 -10.06 12.85
CA SER A 112 4.16 -10.08 14.14
C SER A 112 3.59 -11.14 15.08
N PHE A 113 2.27 -11.25 15.21
CA PHE A 113 1.64 -12.26 16.06
C PHE A 113 1.87 -13.69 15.55
N TYR A 114 1.87 -13.89 14.23
CA TYR A 114 2.16 -15.18 13.63
C TYR A 114 3.61 -15.61 13.92
N LEU A 115 4.58 -14.72 13.71
CA LEU A 115 5.99 -14.99 13.95
C LEU A 115 6.33 -15.22 15.43
N MET A 116 5.63 -14.55 16.35
CA MET A 116 5.82 -14.72 17.80
C MET A 116 5.39 -16.11 18.32
N ASN A 117 4.47 -16.78 17.63
CA ASN A 117 3.95 -18.08 18.05
C ASN A 117 4.66 -19.26 17.36
N ASP A 118 5.66 -18.99 16.50
CA ASP A 118 6.44 -20.05 15.86
C ASP A 118 7.52 -20.57 16.84
N PRO A 119 7.44 -21.84 17.28
CA PRO A 119 8.40 -22.40 18.23
C PRO A 119 9.83 -22.51 17.70
N ASN A 120 10.03 -22.32 16.39
CA ASN A 120 11.36 -22.36 15.75
C ASN A 120 12.02 -20.97 15.59
N ASN A 121 11.32 -19.88 15.92
CA ASN A 121 11.89 -18.54 15.81
C ASN A 121 12.61 -18.14 17.10
N GLU A 122 13.93 -17.98 17.01
CA GLU A 122 14.73 -17.30 18.03
C GLU A 122 14.31 -15.81 18.09
N ILE A 123 13.50 -15.51 19.09
CA ILE A 123 12.99 -14.18 19.41
C ILE A 123 14.19 -13.32 19.79
N ASP A 124 14.58 -12.31 19.01
CA ASP A 124 15.37 -11.19 19.58
C ASP A 124 15.39 -9.86 18.80
N ALA A 125 15.08 -9.82 17.49
CA ALA A 125 15.01 -8.53 16.78
C ALA A 125 13.99 -8.43 15.63
N MET A 126 13.66 -9.54 14.96
CA MET A 126 12.74 -9.53 13.81
C MET A 126 11.27 -9.26 14.18
N ASN A 127 10.84 -9.52 15.43
CA ASN A 127 9.43 -9.37 15.83
C ASN A 127 8.92 -7.92 15.85
N TYR A 128 9.80 -6.93 16.11
CA TYR A 128 9.44 -5.51 16.12
C TYR A 128 9.65 -4.81 14.77
N TRP A 129 10.32 -5.47 13.82
CA TRP A 129 10.59 -4.91 12.49
C TRP A 129 9.30 -4.61 11.71
N GLY A 130 8.27 -5.45 11.88
CA GLY A 130 6.92 -5.21 11.32
C GLY A 130 6.30 -3.90 11.79
N LEU A 131 6.47 -3.54 13.07
CA LEU A 131 5.95 -2.28 13.62
C LEU A 131 6.76 -1.07 13.13
N PHE A 132 8.09 -1.19 13.09
CA PHE A 132 8.94 -0.12 12.56
C PHE A 132 8.61 0.18 11.09
N THR A 133 8.46 -0.86 10.27
CA THR A 133 8.07 -0.73 8.87
C THR A 133 6.66 -0.16 8.71
N ALA A 134 5.68 -0.57 9.55
CA ALA A 134 4.34 0.04 9.55
C ALA A 134 4.40 1.55 9.77
N ILE A 135 5.19 2.02 10.73
CA ILE A 135 5.38 3.45 10.98
C ILE A 135 5.98 4.13 9.74
N LEU A 136 7.08 3.59 9.21
CA LEU A 136 7.78 4.17 8.06
C LEU A 136 6.85 4.34 6.84
N TRP A 137 5.99 3.35 6.58
CA TRP A 137 5.06 3.37 5.45
C TRP A 137 3.80 4.21 5.68
N THR A 138 3.42 4.47 6.94
CA THR A 138 2.23 5.26 7.26
C THR A 138 2.49 6.77 7.32
N VAL A 139 3.71 7.19 7.67
CA VAL A 139 4.07 8.62 7.76
C VAL A 139 3.77 9.38 6.46
N PRO A 140 4.17 8.93 5.25
CA PRO A 140 3.86 9.64 4.01
C PRO A 140 2.36 9.79 3.76
N ALA A 141 1.57 8.77 4.11
CA ALA A 141 0.12 8.79 3.95
C ALA A 141 -0.54 9.80 4.91
N VAL A 142 -0.08 9.87 6.16
CA VAL A 142 -0.57 10.85 7.14
C VAL A 142 -0.22 12.28 6.70
N ILE A 143 1.01 12.52 6.25
CA ILE A 143 1.43 13.83 5.73
C ILE A 143 0.57 14.24 4.54
N LEU A 144 0.27 13.30 3.64
CA LEU A 144 -0.58 13.55 2.48
C LEU A 144 -2.01 13.93 2.89
N ILE A 145 -2.63 13.15 3.78
CA ILE A 145 -3.97 13.43 4.32
C ILE A 145 -4.00 14.82 4.96
N TRP A 146 -3.02 15.11 5.82
CA TRP A 146 -2.92 16.39 6.51
C TRP A 146 -2.83 17.53 5.50
N PHE A 147 -1.89 17.46 4.56
CA PHE A 147 -1.65 18.48 3.55
C PHE A 147 -2.90 18.77 2.70
N LEU A 148 -3.57 17.73 2.21
CA LEU A 148 -4.75 17.90 1.35
C LEU A 148 -5.99 18.43 2.11
N ASN A 149 -6.03 18.28 3.43
CA ASN A 149 -7.13 18.73 4.28
C ASN A 149 -6.87 20.06 5.01
N ILE A 150 -5.71 20.70 4.82
CA ILE A 150 -5.47 22.06 5.30
C ILE A 150 -6.54 23.00 4.72
N LYS A 151 -7.20 23.79 5.57
CA LYS A 151 -8.30 24.69 5.18
C LYS A 151 -7.98 25.56 3.96
N ASN A 152 -6.76 26.12 3.91
CA ASN A 152 -6.31 26.94 2.79
C ASN A 152 -6.18 26.15 1.48
N ILE A 153 -5.74 24.90 1.53
CA ILE A 153 -5.62 24.03 0.35
C ILE A 153 -7.00 23.55 -0.09
N LYS A 154 -7.83 23.10 0.87
CA LYS A 154 -9.18 22.57 0.62
C LYS A 154 -10.09 23.57 -0.11
N ARG A 155 -10.00 24.88 0.20
CA ARG A 155 -10.77 25.94 -0.48
C ARG A 155 -10.58 25.99 -2.00
N HIS A 156 -9.43 25.54 -2.51
CA HIS A 156 -9.15 25.53 -3.95
C HIS A 156 -9.83 24.38 -4.71
N PHE A 157 -10.46 23.45 -3.99
CA PHE A 157 -11.23 22.35 -4.56
C PHE A 157 -12.75 22.64 -4.59
N ASP A 158 -13.22 23.64 -3.83
CA ASP A 158 -14.64 24.00 -3.68
C ASP A 158 -15.08 25.10 -4.66
N GLY A 159 -14.15 25.65 -5.45
CA GLY A 159 -14.37 26.73 -6.42
C GLY A 159 -14.38 26.29 -7.87
#